data_AF-A0A976IW75-F1
#
_entry.id   AF-A0A976IW75-F1
#
_cell.length_a   1.000
_cell.length_b   1.000
_cell.length_c   1.000
_cell.angle_alpha   90.00
_cell.angle_beta   90.00
_cell.angle_gamma   90.00
#
_symmetry.space_group_name_H-M   'P 1'
#
loop_
_entity.id
_entity.type
_entity.pdbx_description
1 polymer ?
#
loop_
_entity_poly.entity_id
_entity_poly.type
_entity_poly.pdbx_seq_one_letter_code
_entity_poly.pdbx_strand_id
1 'polypeptide(L)'
;MNIKGRIALWAAFWLFSILTWLVDASTWMMDWRSTLRLVFAIISFSLGMSLLISKGRTLRSAALVVAGLVVGQWWLIKILVAFALWSVKGFAP
;
A
#
# COMPACT_ATOMS: atom_id res chain seq x y z
N MET A 1 17.58 15.00 -7.36
CA MET A 1 17.82 13.58 -7.01
C MET A 1 18.41 12.83 -8.20
N ASN A 2 19.56 12.17 -8.04
CA ASN A 2 20.21 11.41 -9.12
C ASN A 2 19.32 10.28 -9.65
N ILE A 3 19.48 9.91 -10.94
CA ILE A 3 18.71 8.84 -11.60
C ILE A 3 18.82 7.52 -10.82
N LYS A 4 20.03 7.18 -10.34
CA LYS A 4 20.27 5.99 -9.52
C LYS A 4 19.44 5.96 -8.22
N GLY A 5 19.30 7.10 -7.53
CA GLY A 5 18.49 7.20 -6.31
C GLY A 5 16.99 7.03 -6.58
N ARG A 6 16.51 7.47 -7.75
CA ARG A 6 15.11 7.27 -8.18
C ARG A 6 14.80 5.80 -8.46
N ILE A 7 15.72 5.09 -9.10
CA ILE A 7 15.58 3.65 -9.37
C ILE A 7 15.57 2.87 -8.05
N ALA A 8 16.46 3.22 -7.11
CA ALA A 8 16.51 2.60 -5.79
C ALA A 8 15.21 2.79 -4.99
N LEU A 9 14.60 3.99 -5.03
CA LEU A 9 13.31 4.24 -4.39
C LEU A 9 12.17 3.44 -5.01
N TRP A 10 12.14 3.32 -6.34
CA TRP A 10 11.17 2.47 -7.04
C TRP A 10 11.33 1.00 -6.66
N ALA A 11 12.57 0.50 -6.63
CA ALA A 11 12.85 -0.88 -6.23
C ALA A 11 12.43 -1.13 -4.78
N ALA A 12 12.75 -0.23 -3.85
CA ALA A 12 12.34 -0.32 -2.47
C ALA A 12 10.81 -0.33 -2.31
N PHE A 13 10.10 0.56 -3.02
CA PHE A 13 8.64 0.61 -2.99
C PHE A 13 7.98 -0.70 -3.43
N TRP A 14 8.44 -1.27 -4.56
CA TRP A 14 7.94 -2.56 -5.04
C TRP A 14 8.30 -3.71 -4.11
N LEU A 15 9.53 -3.72 -3.59
CA LEU A 15 9.98 -4.74 -2.64
C LEU A 15 9.09 -4.75 -1.39
N PHE A 16 8.80 -3.58 -0.81
CA PHE A 16 7.91 -3.46 0.33
C PHE A 16 6.47 -3.85 0.01
N SER A 17 5.97 -3.51 -1.19
CA SER A 17 4.62 -3.93 -1.61
C SER A 17 4.50 -5.46 -1.70
N ILE A 18 5.51 -6.12 -2.28
CA ILE A 18 5.58 -7.59 -2.36
C ILE A 18 5.74 -8.20 -0.96
N LEU A 19 6.60 -7.63 -0.11
CA LEU A 19 6.76 -8.11 1.27
C LEU A 19 5.46 -8.02 2.05
N THR A 20 4.72 -6.92 1.90
CA THR A 20 3.43 -6.73 2.57
C THR A 20 2.43 -7.78 2.13
N TRP A 21 2.39 -8.08 0.83
CA TRP A 21 1.56 -9.16 0.28
C TRP A 21 1.96 -10.53 0.84
N LEU A 22 3.27 -10.81 0.91
CA LEU A 22 3.79 -12.07 1.44
C LEU A 22 3.47 -12.25 2.94
N VAL A 23 3.64 -11.17 3.72
CA VAL A 23 3.26 -11.13 5.15
C VAL A 23 1.76 -11.35 5.28
N ASP A 24 0.94 -10.70 4.46
CA ASP A 24 -0.51 -10.87 4.50
C ASP A 24 -0.95 -12.31 4.23
N ALA A 25 -0.28 -12.99 3.29
CA ALA A 25 -0.54 -14.39 2.94
C ALA A 25 -0.06 -15.37 4.03
N SER A 26 1.07 -15.10 4.67
CA SER A 26 1.72 -16.04 5.60
C SER A 26 1.27 -15.88 7.06
N THR A 27 0.98 -14.66 7.51
CA THR A 27 0.77 -14.36 8.94
C THR A 27 -0.70 -14.35 9.35
N TRP A 28 -1.59 -14.97 8.56
CA TRP A 28 -3.04 -14.81 8.66
C TRP A 28 -3.66 -15.07 10.04
N MET A 29 -3.03 -15.90 10.89
CA MET A 29 -3.47 -16.27 12.24
C MET A 29 -2.72 -15.53 13.39
N MET A 30 -1.86 -14.56 13.11
CA MET A 30 -1.10 -13.84 14.13
C MET A 30 -1.80 -12.54 14.59
N ASP A 31 -1.95 -12.33 15.90
CA ASP A 31 -2.65 -11.14 16.46
C ASP A 31 -1.98 -9.80 16.10
N TRP A 32 -0.66 -9.82 15.92
CA TRP A 32 0.18 -8.66 15.60
C TRP A 32 0.24 -8.36 14.10
N ARG A 33 -0.42 -9.18 13.26
CA ARG A 33 -0.54 -9.01 11.81
C ARG A 33 -1.13 -7.65 11.44
N SER A 34 -2.12 -7.16 12.18
CA SER A 34 -2.78 -5.89 11.89
C SER A 34 -1.84 -4.70 12.09
N THR A 35 -1.03 -4.71 13.16
CA THR A 35 -0.03 -3.68 13.43
C THR A 35 1.06 -3.67 12.36
N LEU A 36 1.60 -4.84 12.00
CA LEU A 36 2.62 -4.95 10.95
C LEU A 36 2.10 -4.45 9.59
N ARG A 37 0.87 -4.83 9.22
CA ARG A 37 0.24 -4.36 7.98
C ARG A 37 0.06 -2.84 7.96
N LEU A 38 -0.27 -2.23 9.08
CA LEU A 38 -0.43 -0.78 9.20
C LEU A 38 0.92 -0.06 9.06
N VAL A 39 1.97 -0.59 9.69
CA VAL A 39 3.35 -0.06 9.55
C VAL A 39 3.83 -0.14 8.10
N PHE A 40 3.70 -1.30 7.45
CA PHE A 40 4.07 -1.47 6.05
C PHE A 40 3.23 -0.57 5.11
N ALA A 41 1.96 -0.35 5.45
CA ALA A 41 1.11 0.54 4.69
C ALA A 41 1.59 1.99 4.76
N ILE A 42 1.94 2.47 5.95
CA ILE A 42 2.49 3.83 6.15
C ILE A 42 3.81 3.99 5.40
N ILE A 43 4.72 3.01 5.49
CA ILE A 43 6.02 3.07 4.80
C ILE A 43 5.81 3.13 3.27
N SER A 44 4.97 2.25 2.73
CA SER A 44 4.68 2.20 1.30
C SER A 44 4.01 3.49 0.81
N PHE A 45 3.11 4.06 1.60
CA PHE A 45 2.45 5.33 1.30
C PHE A 45 3.45 6.50 1.28
N SER A 46 4.31 6.60 2.29
CA SER A 46 5.35 7.63 2.36
C SER A 46 6.35 7.54 1.20
N LEU A 47 6.74 6.32 0.81
CA LEU A 47 7.59 6.09 -0.36
C LEU A 47 6.89 6.49 -1.66
N GLY A 48 5.62 6.11 -1.84
CA GLY A 48 4.81 6.49 -2.99
C GLY A 48 4.61 8.00 -3.12
N MET A 49 4.35 8.70 -2.00
CA MET A 49 4.23 10.15 -1.95
C MET A 49 5.55 10.85 -2.28
N SER A 50 6.67 10.37 -1.73
CA SER A 50 8.00 10.88 -2.05
C SER A 50 8.32 10.72 -3.54
N LEU A 51 7.96 9.58 -4.14
CA LEU A 51 8.10 9.35 -5.58
C LEU A 51 7.26 10.34 -6.41
N LEU A 52 5.99 10.56 -6.04
CA LEU A 52 5.09 11.52 -6.68
C LEU A 52 5.60 12.96 -6.63
N ILE A 53 6.16 13.37 -5.48
CA ILE A 53 6.76 14.70 -5.31
C ILE A 53 8.04 14.82 -6.16
N SER A 54 8.86 13.77 -6.21
CA SER A 54 10.17 13.82 -6.90
C SER A 54 10.11 13.79 -8.43
N LYS A 55 9.04 13.23 -9.04
CA LYS A 55 8.96 13.01 -10.49
C LYS A 55 8.15 14.07 -11.24
N GLY A 56 7.51 15.00 -10.53
CA GLY A 56 6.41 15.79 -11.09
C GLY A 56 5.19 14.90 -11.34
N ARG A 57 3.99 15.43 -11.11
CA ARG A 57 2.70 14.70 -11.14
C ARG A 57 2.34 14.20 -12.55
N THR A 58 3.12 13.27 -13.09
CA THR A 58 2.85 12.59 -14.35
C THR A 58 1.88 11.44 -14.10
N LEU A 59 0.80 11.38 -14.88
CA LEU A 59 -0.24 10.35 -14.80
C LEU A 59 0.33 8.92 -14.73
N ARG A 60 1.38 8.64 -15.52
CA ARG A 60 2.05 7.33 -15.53
C ARG A 60 2.72 6.98 -14.20
N SER A 61 3.32 7.95 -13.53
CA SER A 61 3.98 7.72 -12.24
C SER A 61 2.96 7.56 -11.13
N ALA A 62 1.88 8.34 -11.17
CA ALA A 62 0.74 8.17 -10.27
C ALA A 62 0.12 6.77 -10.44
N ALA A 63 -0.13 6.33 -11.68
CA ALA A 63 -0.71 5.02 -11.95
C ALA A 63 0.15 3.87 -11.42
N LEU A 64 1.48 3.94 -11.57
CA LEU A 64 2.38 2.91 -11.05
C LEU A 64 2.45 2.90 -9.52
N VAL A 65 2.39 4.06 -8.86
CA VAL A 65 2.34 4.16 -7.40
C VAL A 65 1.02 3.60 -6.88
N VAL A 66 -0.10 3.96 -7.53
CA VAL A 66 -1.42 3.41 -7.21
C VAL A 66 -1.43 1.89 -7.39
N ALA A 67 -0.87 1.37 -8.48
CA ALA A 67 -0.79 -0.07 -8.71
C ALA A 67 -0.02 -0.80 -7.59
N GLY A 68 1.15 -0.29 -7.19
CA GLY A 68 1.92 -0.89 -6.09
C GLY A 68 1.20 -0.81 -4.74
N LEU A 69 0.53 0.30 -4.45
CA LEU A 69 -0.30 0.44 -3.25
C LEU A 69 -1.47 -0.54 -3.26
N VAL A 70 -2.17 -0.70 -4.38
CA VAL A 70 -3.26 -1.67 -4.52
C VAL A 70 -2.76 -3.10 -4.30
N VAL A 71 -1.61 -3.45 -4.86
CA VAL A 71 -0.99 -4.78 -4.69
C VAL A 71 -0.59 -5.03 -3.23
N GLY A 72 0.11 -4.08 -2.60
CA GLY A 72 0.56 -4.22 -1.21
C GLY A 72 -0.54 -4.05 -0.16
N GLN A 73 -1.60 -3.31 -0.47
CA GLN A 73 -2.66 -2.93 0.47
C GLN A 73 -4.05 -3.41 0.03
N TRP A 74 -4.12 -4.49 -0.74
CA TRP A 74 -5.39 -5.08 -1.19
C TRP A 74 -6.36 -5.36 -0.03
N TRP A 75 -5.82 -5.75 1.13
CA TRP A 75 -6.59 -5.99 2.35
C TRP A 75 -7.32 -4.73 2.85
N LEU A 76 -6.72 -3.54 2.68
CA LEU A 76 -7.26 -2.25 3.12
C LEU A 76 -8.46 -1.86 2.25
N ILE A 77 -8.40 -2.16 0.94
CA ILE A 77 -9.52 -2.00 0.01
C ILE A 77 -10.68 -2.91 0.42
N LYS A 78 -10.41 -4.18 0.76
CA LYS A 78 -11.46 -5.10 1.25
C LYS A 78 -12.15 -4.58 2.51
N ILE A 79 -11.39 -4.05 3.47
CA ILE A 79 -11.95 -3.47 4.70
C ILE A 79 -12.78 -2.22 4.38
N LEU A 80 -12.27 -1.32 3.53
CA LEU A 80 -13.01 -0.13 3.09
C LEU A 80 -14.32 -0.49 2.39
N VAL A 81 -14.30 -1.49 1.50
CA VAL A 81 -15.51 -1.98 0.82
C VAL A 81 -16.46 -2.63 1.82
N ALA A 82 -15.97 -3.46 2.75
CA ALA A 82 -16.78 -4.06 3.80
C ALA A 82 -17.43 -2.99 4.69
N PHE A 83 -16.67 -1.96 5.07
CA PHE A 83 -17.14 -0.83 5.86
C PHE A 83 -18.16 0.03 5.10
N ALA A 84 -17.93 0.29 3.81
CA ALA A 84 -18.89 1.00 2.96
C ALA A 84 -20.18 0.20 2.79
N LEU A 85 -20.09 -1.11 2.53
CA LEU A 85 -21.25 -2.00 2.47
C LEU A 85 -22.00 -2.05 3.80
N TRP A 86 -21.28 -2.06 4.93
CA TRP A 86 -21.86 -1.97 6.27
C TRP A 86 -22.56 -0.64 6.50
N SER A 87 -21.92 0.48 6.16
CA SER A 87 -22.47 1.82 6.32
C SER A 87 -23.72 2.04 5.47
N VAL A 88 -23.77 1.47 4.26
CA VAL A 88 -24.94 1.57 3.36
C VAL A 88 -26.08 0.64 3.80
N LYS A 89 -25.77 -0.55 4.32
CA LYS A 89 -26.79 -1.54 4.73
C LYS A 89 -27.28 -1.38 6.17
N GLY A 90 -26.73 -0.47 6.96
CA GLY A 90 -27.28 -0.09 8.26
C GLY A 90 -27.41 -1.22 9.29
N PHE A 91 -26.67 -2.32 9.13
CA PHE A 91 -26.62 -3.35 10.16
C PHE A 91 -25.64 -2.91 11.25
N ALA A 92 -26.19 -2.23 12.26
CA ALA A 92 -25.60 -2.27 13.59
C ALA A 92 -25.69 -3.72 14.11
N PRO A 93 -24.61 -4.32 14.63
CA PRO A 93 -24.76 -5.51 15.48
C PRO A 93 -25.63 -5.19 16.70
#